data_AF-A0AAW8JMR9-F1
#
_entry.id   AF-A0AAW8JMR9-F1
#
_cell.length_a   1.000
_cell.length_b   1.000
_cell.length_c   1.000
_cell.angle_alpha   90.00
_cell.angle_beta   90.00
_cell.angle_gamma   90.00
#
_symmetry.space_group_name_H-M   'P 1'
#
loop_
_entity.id
_entity.type
_entity.pdbx_description
1 polymer ?
#
loop_
_entity_poly.entity_id
_entity_poly.type
_entity_poly.pdbx_seq_one_letter_code
_entity_poly.pdbx_strand_id
1 'polypeptide(L)'
;MQQSHADAECESGQYKIINNQIDFNECSGLFYQFEGDKHQSLVAKSGTVINNDGDYTFKNLVLENPITFETKTFSGTLKSLEMEDSAQVSSESFSVKASEKNGTGFRNVAYLFENYQLQYTLKTPTELNISSNGQISVQNSAVGDYKIKFTTTDPLAITVNQDEEREGLPYRGAVKIENTDLKSTTLITSIPNTYNVQYQVLYGNQKLVDNTQTWTKIFGAEK
;
A
#
# COMPACT_ATOMS: atom_id res chain seq x y z
N MET A 1 -24.79 20.40 -1.41
CA MET A 1 -24.78 20.75 0.03
C MET A 1 -23.39 20.43 0.53
N GLN A 2 -22.66 21.46 0.94
CA GLN A 2 -21.25 21.43 1.32
C GLN A 2 -21.17 20.87 2.74
N GLN A 3 -20.77 19.61 2.89
CA GLN A 3 -20.47 19.04 4.20
C GLN A 3 -19.11 19.60 4.63
N SER A 4 -19.12 20.48 5.63
CA SER A 4 -17.91 20.88 6.35
C SER A 4 -17.37 19.64 7.06
N HIS A 5 -16.32 19.02 6.51
CA HIS A 5 -15.47 18.18 7.34
C HIS A 5 -14.89 19.10 8.42
N ALA A 6 -15.18 18.81 9.69
CA ALA A 6 -14.42 19.39 10.78
C ALA A 6 -12.95 19.06 10.50
N ASP A 7 -12.08 20.08 10.46
CA ASP A 7 -10.64 19.86 10.30
C ASP A 7 -10.20 18.90 11.39
N ALA A 8 -9.68 17.74 11.01
CA ALA A 8 -9.26 16.72 11.96
C ALA A 8 -8.12 17.28 12.82
N GLU A 9 -8.31 17.36 14.14
CA GLU A 9 -7.30 17.89 15.06
C GLU A 9 -6.31 16.81 15.50
N CYS A 10 -5.08 17.21 15.85
CA CYS A 10 -4.16 16.29 16.52
C CYS A 10 -4.72 15.93 17.91
N GLU A 11 -4.63 14.66 18.30
CA GLU A 11 -4.89 14.23 19.68
C GLU A 11 -3.85 14.83 20.66
N SER A 12 -2.62 14.99 20.19
CA SER A 12 -1.55 15.74 20.85
C SER A 12 -0.53 16.26 19.84
N GLY A 13 0.24 17.29 20.24
CA GLY A 13 1.14 18.01 19.35
C GLY A 13 0.39 19.05 18.52
N GLN A 14 0.92 19.39 17.34
CA GLN A 14 0.29 20.38 16.47
C GLN A 14 0.67 20.20 14.99
N TYR A 15 -0.18 20.69 14.11
CA TYR A 15 0.19 21.03 12.74
C TYR A 15 -0.20 22.47 12.45
N LYS A 16 0.37 23.03 11.38
CA LYS A 16 0.01 24.37 10.89
C LYS A 16 -0.34 24.29 9.41
N ILE A 17 -1.42 24.95 9.02
CA ILE A 17 -1.81 25.09 7.62
C ILE A 17 -1.51 26.52 7.15
N ILE A 18 -0.75 26.65 6.05
CA ILE A 18 -0.49 27.92 5.35
C ILE A 18 -0.54 27.65 3.85
N ASN A 19 -1.45 28.27 3.10
CA ASN A 19 -1.50 28.16 1.62
C ASN A 19 -1.38 26.70 1.13
N ASN A 20 -2.27 25.83 1.59
CA ASN A 20 -2.32 24.40 1.28
C ASN A 20 -1.13 23.55 1.76
N GLN A 21 -0.16 24.17 2.43
CA GLN A 21 0.95 23.49 3.09
C GLN A 21 0.58 23.16 4.53
N ILE A 22 0.67 21.89 4.89
CA ILE A 22 0.45 21.35 6.23
C ILE A 22 1.81 20.96 6.79
N ASP A 23 2.29 21.69 7.78
CA ASP A 23 3.54 21.42 8.48
C ASP A 23 3.24 20.72 9.81
N PHE A 24 3.76 19.51 9.99
CA PHE A 24 3.55 18.71 11.19
C PHE A 24 4.68 18.90 12.20
N ASN A 25 4.33 18.91 13.49
CA ASN A 25 5.28 18.92 14.59
C ASN A 25 4.72 18.10 15.76
N GLU A 26 5.26 16.89 15.93
CA GLU A 26 4.85 15.94 16.98
C GLU A 26 3.33 15.66 17.00
N CYS A 27 2.66 15.71 15.85
CA CYS A 27 1.21 15.55 15.75
C CYS A 27 0.81 14.08 15.75
N SER A 28 -0.06 13.68 16.67
CA SER A 28 -0.63 12.33 16.76
C SER A 28 -2.13 12.35 16.47
N GLY A 29 -2.72 11.19 16.17
CA GLY A 29 -4.17 11.05 15.97
C GLY A 29 -4.66 11.25 14.53
N LEU A 30 -3.76 11.62 13.61
CA LEU A 30 -4.10 11.83 12.19
C LEU A 30 -3.61 10.70 11.27
N PHE A 31 -2.62 9.92 11.72
CA PHE A 31 -2.01 8.86 10.92
C PHE A 31 -2.09 7.54 11.67
N TYR A 32 -2.40 6.47 10.94
CA TYR A 32 -2.59 5.15 11.52
C TYR A 32 -1.86 4.09 10.72
N GLN A 33 -1.28 3.12 11.43
CA GLN A 33 -0.83 1.86 10.86
C GLN A 33 -1.90 0.79 11.15
N PHE A 34 -2.29 0.05 10.11
CA PHE A 34 -3.23 -1.05 10.22
C PHE A 34 -2.50 -2.38 10.30
N GLU A 35 -2.88 -3.22 11.25
CA GLU A 35 -2.44 -4.61 11.39
C GLU A 35 -3.66 -5.50 11.66
N GLY A 36 -4.23 -6.06 10.60
CA GLY A 36 -5.50 -6.77 10.69
C GLY A 36 -6.65 -5.83 11.08
N ASP A 37 -7.36 -6.17 12.15
CA ASP A 37 -8.46 -5.39 12.73
C ASP A 37 -7.99 -4.25 13.66
N LYS A 38 -6.69 -4.21 13.98
CA LYS A 38 -6.12 -3.20 14.88
C LYS A 38 -5.56 -2.03 14.09
N HIS A 39 -5.76 -0.83 14.62
CA HIS A 39 -5.11 0.38 14.16
C HIS A 39 -4.25 0.95 15.29
N GLN A 40 -3.03 1.35 14.95
CA GLN A 40 -2.11 2.02 15.85
C GLN A 40 -1.92 3.45 15.38
N SER A 41 -2.27 4.42 16.24
CA SER A 41 -1.97 5.84 16.00
C SER A 41 -0.46 6.03 15.90
N LEU A 42 -0.04 6.74 14.87
CA LEU A 42 1.34 7.13 14.61
C LEU A 42 1.53 8.61 14.96
N VAL A 43 2.77 8.98 15.27
CA VAL A 43 3.15 10.37 15.51
C VAL A 43 3.84 10.92 14.27
N ALA A 44 3.27 11.94 13.65
CA ALA A 44 3.94 12.78 12.66
C ALA A 44 4.96 13.69 13.38
N LYS A 45 6.17 13.17 13.55
CA LYS A 45 7.29 13.84 14.21
C LYS A 45 7.61 15.16 13.54
N SER A 46 7.65 15.16 12.20
CA SER A 46 7.97 16.34 11.40
C SER A 46 7.56 16.15 9.94
N GLY A 47 7.75 17.21 9.16
CA GLY A 47 7.64 17.21 7.71
C GLY A 47 6.40 17.93 7.22
N THR A 48 6.29 17.97 5.90
CA THR A 48 5.31 18.82 5.22
C THR A 48 4.51 18.02 4.20
N VAL A 49 3.20 18.25 4.16
CA VAL A 49 2.32 17.79 3.09
C VAL A 49 1.70 19.01 2.41
N ILE A 50 1.84 19.11 1.09
CA ILE A 50 1.13 20.11 0.29
C ILE A 50 -0.05 19.41 -0.38
N ASN A 51 -1.27 19.89 -0.15
CA ASN A 51 -2.48 19.33 -0.74
C ASN A 51 -3.08 20.30 -1.77
N ASN A 52 -2.99 19.96 -3.05
CA ASN A 52 -3.61 20.71 -4.14
C ASN A 52 -4.75 19.88 -4.74
N ASP A 53 -5.91 19.88 -4.07
CA ASP A 53 -7.15 19.24 -4.56
C ASP A 53 -6.94 17.80 -5.05
N GLY A 54 -6.39 16.94 -4.19
CA GLY A 54 -6.13 15.53 -4.50
C GLY A 54 -4.70 15.26 -4.98
N ASP A 55 -3.92 16.28 -5.33
CA ASP A 55 -2.48 16.18 -5.56
C ASP A 55 -1.71 16.46 -4.26
N TYR A 56 -1.17 15.41 -3.66
CA TYR A 56 -0.40 15.46 -2.42
C TYR A 56 1.10 15.42 -2.70
N THR A 57 1.84 16.41 -2.20
CA THR A 57 3.32 16.39 -2.20
C THR A 57 3.83 16.23 -0.78
N PHE A 58 4.54 15.14 -0.53
CA PHE A 58 5.18 14.83 0.75
C PHE A 58 6.63 15.29 0.71
N LYS A 59 7.00 16.14 1.66
CA LYS A 59 8.38 16.61 1.85
C LYS A 59 8.87 16.11 3.21
N ASN A 60 9.47 14.92 3.19
CA ASN A 60 10.03 14.24 4.35
C ASN A 60 9.05 14.17 5.53
N LEU A 61 7.80 13.75 5.28
CA LEU A 61 6.86 13.46 6.37
C LEU A 61 7.40 12.27 7.17
N VAL A 62 7.76 12.48 8.44
CA VAL A 62 8.29 11.45 9.33
C VAL A 62 7.18 10.97 10.25
N LEU A 63 6.77 9.72 10.07
CA LEU A 63 5.84 9.04 10.98
C LEU A 63 6.61 8.07 11.86
N GLU A 64 6.30 8.06 13.16
CA GLU A 64 6.88 7.15 14.15
C GLU A 64 5.78 6.33 14.81
N ASN A 65 6.03 5.03 14.99
CA ASN A 65 5.22 4.21 15.87
C ASN A 65 5.69 4.44 17.32
N PRO A 66 4.85 4.99 18.21
CA PRO A 66 5.26 5.35 19.58
C PRO A 66 5.53 4.12 20.47
N ILE A 67 5.14 2.92 20.05
CA ILE A 67 5.35 1.67 20.78
C ILE A 67 6.63 0.97 20.32
N THR A 68 6.83 0.85 19.00
CA THR A 68 7.98 0.12 18.43
C THR A 68 9.18 1.01 18.15
N PHE A 69 8.98 2.33 18.11
CA PHE A 69 9.95 3.34 17.68
C PHE A 69 10.44 3.17 16.24
N GLU A 70 9.73 2.37 15.44
CA GLU A 70 9.96 2.30 14.01
C GLU A 70 9.49 3.59 13.35
N THR A 71 10.26 4.06 12.37
CA THR A 71 9.98 5.31 11.66
C THR A 71 9.81 5.07 10.18
N LYS A 72 8.98 5.89 9.53
CA LYS A 72 8.79 5.93 8.08
C LYS A 72 8.85 7.37 7.61
N THR A 73 9.81 7.68 6.74
CA THR A 73 9.94 9.00 6.11
C THR A 73 9.41 8.92 4.69
N PHE A 74 8.36 9.68 4.40
CA PHE A 74 7.68 9.73 3.10
C PHE A 74 8.10 10.97 2.32
N SER A 75 8.50 10.77 1.06
CA SER A 75 8.88 11.85 0.15
C SER A 75 8.47 11.51 -1.29
N GLY A 76 7.81 12.45 -1.96
CA GLY A 76 7.34 12.28 -3.34
C GLY A 76 5.94 12.84 -3.53
N THR A 77 5.30 12.44 -4.62
CA THR A 77 3.95 12.90 -4.96
C THR A 77 2.96 11.74 -5.03
N LEU A 78 1.73 11.96 -4.57
CA LEU A 78 0.60 11.08 -4.80
C LEU A 78 -0.52 11.90 -5.41
N LYS A 79 -1.15 11.40 -6.46
CA LYS A 79 -2.35 11.99 -7.06
C LYS A 79 -3.53 11.09 -6.75
N SER A 80 -4.56 11.65 -6.14
CA SER A 80 -5.85 11.00 -5.91
C SER A 80 -6.88 11.61 -6.85
N LEU A 81 -7.58 10.75 -7.57
CA LEU A 81 -8.73 11.10 -8.38
C LEU A 81 -9.92 10.27 -7.91
N GLU A 82 -10.95 10.94 -7.41
CA GLU A 82 -12.18 10.29 -6.94
C GLU A 82 -13.34 10.64 -7.87
N MET A 83 -14.12 9.62 -8.20
CA MET A 83 -15.36 9.67 -8.98
C MET A 83 -16.42 8.86 -8.23
N GLU A 84 -17.68 8.98 -8.64
CA GLU A 84 -18.82 8.35 -7.95
C GLU A 84 -18.61 6.86 -7.63
N ASP A 85 -18.21 6.06 -8.63
CA ASP A 85 -18.02 4.61 -8.50
C ASP A 85 -16.56 4.16 -8.64
N SER A 86 -15.60 5.09 -8.60
CA SER A 86 -14.19 4.71 -8.77
C SER A 86 -13.23 5.71 -8.16
N ALA A 87 -12.09 5.21 -7.71
CA ALA A 87 -10.99 6.02 -7.22
C ALA A 87 -9.69 5.54 -7.85
N GLN A 88 -8.77 6.48 -8.07
CA GLN A 88 -7.43 6.18 -8.54
C GLN A 88 -6.40 6.92 -7.68
N VAL A 89 -5.40 6.19 -7.21
CA VAL A 89 -4.19 6.75 -6.61
C VAL A 89 -3.03 6.48 -7.55
N SER A 90 -2.19 7.47 -7.83
CA SER A 90 -1.03 7.29 -8.69
C SER A 90 0.17 8.10 -8.25
N SER A 91 1.35 7.66 -8.68
CA SER A 91 2.62 8.35 -8.44
C SER A 91 3.61 8.02 -9.54
N GLU A 92 4.28 9.06 -10.08
CA GLU A 92 5.45 8.84 -10.92
C GLU A 92 6.63 8.33 -10.08
N SER A 93 6.82 8.91 -8.90
CA SER A 93 7.86 8.54 -7.95
C SER A 93 7.46 8.87 -6.51
N PHE A 94 7.55 7.86 -5.64
CA PHE A 94 7.29 7.99 -4.22
C PHE A 94 8.30 7.15 -3.43
N SER A 95 8.95 7.75 -2.45
CA SER A 95 9.98 7.10 -1.65
C SER A 95 9.58 7.00 -0.19
N VAL A 96 9.91 5.85 0.41
CA VAL A 96 9.74 5.59 1.83
C VAL A 96 11.05 5.11 2.39
N LYS A 97 11.61 5.83 3.37
CA LYS A 97 12.74 5.34 4.17
C LYS A 97 12.20 4.85 5.50
N ALA A 98 12.31 3.56 5.75
CA ALA A 98 11.81 2.92 6.96
C ALA A 98 12.97 2.54 7.89
N SER A 99 12.80 2.72 9.19
CA SER A 99 13.61 2.09 10.22
C SER A 99 12.82 0.91 10.76
N GLU A 100 13.19 -0.29 10.32
CA GLU A 100 12.50 -1.54 10.64
C GLU A 100 13.21 -2.29 11.75
N LYS A 101 12.45 -2.96 12.62
CA LYS A 101 13.03 -3.78 13.67
C LYS A 101 13.78 -4.98 13.11
N ASN A 102 15.01 -5.18 13.58
CA ASN A 102 15.86 -6.30 13.21
C ASN A 102 16.52 -6.87 14.47
N GLY A 103 15.89 -7.90 15.06
CA GLY A 103 16.28 -8.43 16.36
C GLY A 103 16.08 -7.38 17.47
N THR A 104 17.18 -7.05 18.17
CA THR A 104 17.18 -6.01 19.22
C THR A 104 17.51 -4.61 18.70
N GLY A 105 17.85 -4.48 17.41
CA GLY A 105 18.21 -3.20 16.79
C GLY A 105 17.27 -2.80 15.66
N PHE A 106 17.69 -1.80 14.89
CA PHE A 106 16.97 -1.31 13.72
C PHE A 106 17.80 -1.43 12.45
N ARG A 107 17.10 -1.56 11.32
CA ARG A 107 17.68 -1.52 10.00
C ARG A 107 16.98 -0.44 9.18
N ASN A 108 17.76 0.39 8.50
CA ASN A 108 17.22 1.35 7.55
C ASN A 108 17.02 0.69 6.19
N VAL A 109 15.77 0.64 5.75
CA VAL A 109 15.33 0.09 4.46
C VAL A 109 14.78 1.24 3.61
N ALA A 110 15.15 1.27 2.33
CA ALA A 110 14.65 2.28 1.41
C ALA A 110 13.77 1.61 0.35
N TYR A 111 12.56 2.14 0.19
CA TYR A 111 11.58 1.76 -0.82
C TYR A 111 11.43 2.91 -1.81
N LEU A 112 11.50 2.59 -3.09
CA LEU A 112 11.19 3.52 -4.17
C LEU A 112 10.09 2.91 -5.04
N PHE A 113 8.93 3.54 -5.02
CA PHE A 113 7.81 3.24 -5.89
C PHE A 113 7.93 4.11 -7.14
N GLU A 114 7.85 3.51 -8.31
CA GLU A 114 7.96 4.18 -9.61
C GLU A 114 6.75 3.80 -10.48
N ASN A 115 6.15 4.80 -11.14
CA ASN A 115 4.97 4.63 -11.99
C ASN A 115 3.86 3.82 -11.31
N TYR A 116 3.64 4.08 -10.02
CA TYR A 116 2.61 3.44 -9.22
C TYR A 116 1.24 3.91 -9.68
N GLN A 117 0.31 2.98 -9.83
CA GLN A 117 -1.09 3.24 -10.07
C GLN A 117 -1.92 2.18 -9.37
N LEU A 118 -2.89 2.61 -8.59
CA LEU A 118 -3.92 1.80 -7.99
C LEU A 118 -5.28 2.37 -8.39
N GLN A 119 -6.14 1.53 -8.92
CA GLN A 119 -7.49 1.87 -9.32
C GLN A 119 -8.48 0.93 -8.66
N TYR A 120 -9.52 1.51 -8.11
CA TYR A 120 -10.67 0.81 -7.58
C TYR A 120 -11.90 1.19 -8.39
N THR A 121 -12.79 0.26 -8.65
CA THR A 121 -14.05 0.52 -9.36
C THR A 121 -15.15 -0.35 -8.79
N LEU A 122 -16.19 0.27 -8.25
CA LEU A 122 -17.39 -0.41 -7.81
C LEU A 122 -18.15 -0.87 -9.07
N LYS A 123 -18.26 -2.18 -9.27
CA LYS A 123 -18.97 -2.77 -10.41
C LYS A 123 -20.44 -3.00 -10.10
N THR A 124 -20.72 -3.37 -8.87
CA THR A 124 -22.06 -3.51 -8.29
C THR A 124 -21.99 -3.07 -6.83
N PRO A 125 -23.12 -2.87 -6.13
CA PRO A 125 -23.10 -2.51 -4.70
C PRO A 125 -22.31 -3.48 -3.79
N THR A 126 -22.04 -4.69 -4.27
CA THR A 126 -21.32 -5.75 -3.54
C THR A 126 -20.07 -6.27 -4.25
N GLU A 127 -19.65 -5.68 -5.38
CA GLU A 127 -18.45 -6.10 -6.14
C GLU A 127 -17.55 -4.90 -6.40
N LEU A 128 -16.32 -4.94 -5.90
CA LEU A 128 -15.27 -3.97 -6.17
C LEU A 128 -14.16 -4.62 -7.00
N ASN A 129 -13.77 -3.98 -8.10
CA ASN A 129 -12.60 -4.35 -8.86
C ASN A 129 -11.39 -3.50 -8.45
N ILE A 130 -10.26 -4.16 -8.24
CA ILE A 130 -8.98 -3.53 -7.90
C ILE A 130 -7.96 -3.86 -8.98
N SER A 131 -7.29 -2.84 -9.50
CA SER A 131 -6.16 -2.97 -10.42
C SER A 131 -4.98 -2.16 -9.91
N SER A 132 -3.82 -2.79 -9.82
CA SER A 132 -2.58 -2.16 -9.35
C SER A 132 -1.41 -2.47 -10.28
N ASN A 133 -0.66 -1.44 -10.65
CA ASN A 133 0.52 -1.54 -11.50
C ASN A 133 1.64 -0.64 -10.96
N GLY A 134 2.89 -1.01 -11.21
CA GLY A 134 4.03 -0.17 -10.87
C GLY A 134 5.31 -0.95 -10.70
N GLN A 135 6.31 -0.28 -10.16
CA GLN A 135 7.62 -0.85 -9.87
C GLN A 135 8.05 -0.45 -8.47
N ILE A 136 8.72 -1.37 -7.76
CA ILE A 136 9.28 -1.15 -6.44
C ILE A 136 10.74 -1.54 -6.48
N SER A 137 11.61 -0.64 -6.09
CA SER A 137 13.01 -0.93 -5.78
C SER A 137 13.18 -0.88 -4.27
N VAL A 138 13.79 -1.91 -3.69
CA VAL A 138 14.01 -2.03 -2.25
C VAL A 138 15.50 -2.22 -1.97
N GLN A 139 16.04 -1.41 -1.07
CA GLN A 139 17.45 -1.45 -0.65
C GLN A 139 17.57 -1.74 0.83
N ASN A 140 18.59 -2.53 1.17
CA ASN A 140 18.91 -3.01 2.51
C ASN A 140 17.79 -3.84 3.16
N SER A 141 16.91 -4.49 2.41
CA SER A 141 15.86 -5.33 3.03
C SER A 141 16.46 -6.56 3.74
N ALA A 142 15.68 -7.21 4.61
CA ALA A 142 16.10 -8.46 5.26
C ALA A 142 16.48 -9.57 4.28
N VAL A 143 15.91 -9.56 3.07
CA VAL A 143 16.16 -10.56 2.01
C VAL A 143 17.15 -10.06 0.94
N GLY A 144 17.81 -8.92 1.17
CA GLY A 144 18.72 -8.28 0.23
C GLY A 144 18.04 -7.22 -0.64
N ASP A 145 18.81 -6.65 -1.56
CA ASP A 145 18.31 -5.64 -2.49
C ASP A 145 17.55 -6.33 -3.63
N TYR A 146 16.41 -5.76 -4.02
CA TYR A 146 15.63 -6.29 -5.12
C TYR A 146 14.81 -5.22 -5.80
N LYS A 147 14.52 -5.46 -7.08
CA LYS A 147 13.60 -4.65 -7.87
C LYS A 147 12.53 -5.52 -8.51
N ILE A 148 11.27 -5.12 -8.33
CA ILE A 148 10.12 -5.80 -8.90
C ILE A 148 9.24 -4.84 -9.69
N LYS A 149 8.66 -5.34 -10.78
CA LYS A 149 7.52 -4.72 -11.48
C LYS A 149 6.28 -5.57 -11.21
N PHE A 150 5.18 -4.97 -10.79
CA PHE A 150 3.91 -5.66 -10.63
C PHE A 150 2.88 -5.09 -11.61
N THR A 151 1.98 -5.94 -12.08
CA THR A 151 0.94 -5.58 -13.04
C THR A 151 -0.28 -6.45 -12.77
N THR A 152 -1.44 -5.83 -12.62
CA THR A 152 -2.72 -6.55 -12.58
C THR A 152 -3.12 -6.86 -14.01
N THR A 153 -3.01 -8.13 -14.40
CA THR A 153 -3.30 -8.58 -15.77
C THR A 153 -4.78 -8.83 -16.01
N ASP A 154 -5.53 -9.08 -14.94
CA ASP A 154 -7.00 -9.15 -14.91
C ASP A 154 -7.47 -8.57 -13.57
N PRO A 155 -8.39 -7.58 -13.53
CA PRO A 155 -8.79 -6.92 -12.29
C PRO A 155 -9.19 -7.89 -11.18
N LEU A 156 -8.69 -7.63 -9.97
CA LEU A 156 -9.04 -8.40 -8.78
C LEU A 156 -10.45 -8.03 -8.34
N ALA A 157 -11.41 -8.94 -8.52
CA ALA A 157 -12.78 -8.74 -8.06
C ALA A 157 -12.92 -9.23 -6.63
N ILE A 158 -13.34 -8.34 -5.73
CA ILE A 158 -13.59 -8.62 -4.31
C ILE A 158 -15.06 -8.36 -3.97
N THR A 159 -15.58 -9.14 -3.03
CA THR A 159 -16.90 -8.88 -2.45
C THR A 159 -16.76 -7.84 -1.34
N VAL A 160 -17.68 -6.87 -1.32
CA VAL A 160 -17.75 -5.78 -0.32
C VAL A 160 -19.18 -5.60 0.18
N ASN A 161 -19.33 -4.96 1.34
CA ASN A 161 -20.60 -4.69 2.03
C ASN A 161 -21.42 -5.96 2.31
N GLN A 162 -20.73 -7.06 2.64
CA GLN A 162 -21.37 -8.32 2.98
C GLN A 162 -20.81 -8.85 4.30
N ASP A 163 -21.69 -9.24 5.21
CA ASP A 163 -21.37 -9.80 6.53
C ASP A 163 -20.91 -11.27 6.40
N GLU A 164 -19.80 -11.47 5.69
CA GLU A 164 -19.21 -12.78 5.43
C GLU A 164 -17.76 -12.84 5.92
N GLU A 165 -17.32 -13.99 6.43
CA GLU A 165 -15.93 -14.27 6.86
C GLU A 165 -14.85 -13.98 5.78
N ARG A 166 -15.27 -13.63 4.56
CA ARG A 166 -14.43 -13.60 3.36
C ARG A 166 -14.58 -12.31 2.56
N GLU A 167 -15.22 -11.30 3.14
CA GLU A 167 -15.20 -9.95 2.62
C GLU A 167 -13.76 -9.47 2.40
N GLY A 168 -13.50 -8.81 1.26
CA GLY A 168 -12.18 -8.25 0.96
C GLY A 168 -11.16 -9.21 0.32
N LEU A 169 -11.45 -10.51 0.18
CA LEU A 169 -10.58 -11.44 -0.56
C LEU A 169 -10.98 -11.55 -2.05
N PRO A 170 -10.02 -11.58 -3.00
CA PRO A 170 -10.37 -11.73 -4.41
C PRO A 170 -10.91 -13.12 -4.76
N TYR A 171 -12.04 -13.19 -5.46
CA TYR A 171 -12.57 -14.44 -6.03
C TYR A 171 -12.32 -14.58 -7.54
N ARG A 172 -11.83 -13.51 -8.19
CA ARG A 172 -11.41 -13.46 -9.59
C ARG A 172 -10.26 -12.46 -9.76
N GLY A 173 -9.47 -12.64 -10.81
CA GLY A 173 -8.42 -11.71 -11.24
C GLY A 173 -7.03 -12.31 -11.15
N ALA A 174 -6.04 -11.59 -11.67
CA ALA A 174 -4.66 -12.06 -11.76
C ALA A 174 -3.64 -10.94 -11.66
N VAL A 175 -2.53 -11.21 -10.99
CA VAL A 175 -1.39 -10.32 -10.83
C VAL A 175 -0.12 -11.02 -11.32
N LYS A 176 0.68 -10.28 -12.09
CA LYS A 176 2.03 -10.64 -12.50
C LYS A 176 3.04 -9.80 -11.74
N ILE A 177 4.07 -10.44 -11.19
CA ILE A 177 5.20 -9.78 -10.51
C ILE A 177 6.49 -10.26 -11.17
N GLU A 178 7.26 -9.33 -11.72
CA GLU A 178 8.53 -9.61 -12.40
C GLU A 178 9.67 -9.09 -11.52
N ASN A 179 10.55 -9.98 -11.07
CA ASN A 179 11.82 -9.56 -10.50
C ASN A 179 12.73 -9.14 -11.65
N THR A 180 13.02 -7.84 -11.76
CA THR A 180 13.75 -7.30 -12.91
C THR A 180 15.24 -7.66 -12.87
N ASP A 181 15.78 -7.93 -11.70
CA ASP A 181 17.19 -8.25 -11.50
C ASP A 181 17.46 -9.73 -11.79
N LEU A 182 16.62 -10.61 -11.25
CA LEU A 182 16.71 -12.06 -11.39
C LEU A 182 15.95 -12.61 -12.59
N LYS A 183 15.18 -11.78 -13.31
CA LYS A 183 14.35 -12.18 -14.47
C LYS A 183 13.38 -13.32 -14.18
N SER A 184 12.99 -13.49 -12.91
CA SER A 184 11.92 -14.41 -12.53
C SER A 184 10.57 -13.71 -12.61
N THR A 185 9.52 -14.47 -12.91
CA THR A 185 8.14 -14.00 -12.96
C THR A 185 7.32 -14.82 -11.99
N THR A 186 6.54 -14.15 -11.14
CA THR A 186 5.51 -14.76 -10.32
C THR A 186 4.15 -14.41 -10.90
N LEU A 187 3.28 -15.40 -11.06
CA LEU A 187 1.89 -15.23 -11.44
C LEU A 187 1.01 -15.67 -10.27
N ILE A 188 0.07 -14.82 -9.89
CA ILE A 188 -0.91 -15.09 -8.85
C ILE A 188 -2.27 -14.94 -9.50
N THR A 189 -3.00 -16.05 -9.66
CA THR A 189 -4.30 -16.06 -10.35
C THR A 189 -5.35 -16.62 -9.43
N SER A 190 -6.44 -15.88 -9.22
CA SER A 190 -7.58 -16.37 -8.45
C SER A 190 -8.17 -17.60 -9.12
N ILE A 191 -8.48 -18.64 -8.35
CA ILE A 191 -9.25 -19.78 -8.85
C ILE A 191 -10.73 -19.41 -8.67
N PRO A 192 -11.50 -19.25 -9.77
CA PRO A 192 -12.87 -18.72 -9.71
C PRO A 192 -13.77 -19.47 -8.75
N ASN A 193 -14.62 -18.74 -8.03
CA ASN A 193 -15.57 -19.29 -7.04
C ASN A 193 -14.90 -20.09 -5.92
N THR A 194 -13.60 -19.88 -5.72
CA THR A 194 -12.84 -20.33 -4.56
C THR A 194 -12.08 -19.14 -3.98
N TYR A 195 -11.56 -19.30 -2.77
CA TYR A 195 -10.67 -18.32 -2.13
C TYR A 195 -9.20 -18.74 -2.24
N ASN A 196 -8.93 -19.62 -3.19
CA ASN A 196 -7.60 -20.12 -3.50
C ASN A 196 -7.05 -19.38 -4.71
N VAL A 197 -5.73 -19.40 -4.80
CA VAL A 197 -4.98 -18.90 -5.93
C VAL A 197 -4.15 -20.02 -6.52
N GLN A 198 -3.94 -19.94 -7.84
CA GLN A 198 -2.81 -20.56 -8.49
C GLN A 198 -1.59 -19.65 -8.33
N TYR A 199 -0.56 -20.17 -7.68
CA TYR A 199 0.72 -19.49 -7.48
C TYR A 199 1.78 -20.16 -8.35
N GLN A 200 2.33 -19.39 -9.29
CA GLN A 200 3.34 -19.86 -10.22
C GLN A 200 4.59 -19.00 -10.16
N VAL A 201 5.75 -19.63 -10.12
CA VAL A 201 7.05 -18.94 -10.26
C VAL A 201 7.77 -19.52 -11.47
N LEU A 202 8.19 -18.65 -12.37
CA LEU A 202 8.89 -18.96 -13.60
C LEU A 202 10.26 -18.29 -13.60
N TYR A 203 11.26 -18.97 -14.15
CA TYR A 203 12.55 -18.41 -14.51
C TYR A 203 12.79 -18.68 -16.00
N GLY A 204 12.71 -17.63 -16.82
CA GLY A 204 12.53 -17.79 -18.26
C GLY A 204 11.26 -18.59 -18.57
N ASN A 205 11.39 -19.69 -19.31
CA ASN A 205 10.27 -20.58 -19.65
C ASN A 205 10.12 -21.77 -18.68
N GLN A 206 11.00 -21.89 -17.68
CA GLN A 206 10.95 -22.99 -16.73
C GLN A 206 10.06 -22.62 -15.54
N LYS A 207 9.07 -23.47 -15.28
CA LYS A 207 8.23 -23.41 -14.09
C LYS A 207 8.97 -24.01 -12.90
N LEU A 208 9.27 -23.18 -11.90
CA LEU A 208 9.96 -23.57 -10.67
C LEU A 208 8.98 -23.95 -9.56
N VAL A 209 7.86 -23.23 -9.49
CA VAL A 209 6.76 -23.48 -8.55
C VAL A 209 5.45 -23.38 -9.30
N ASP A 210 4.52 -24.27 -8.99
CA ASP A 210 3.16 -24.28 -9.51
C ASP A 210 2.25 -25.03 -8.55
N ASN A 211 1.58 -24.31 -7.66
CA ASN A 211 0.72 -24.90 -6.67
C ASN A 211 -0.51 -24.03 -6.38
N THR A 212 -1.49 -24.66 -5.73
CA THR A 212 -2.66 -23.96 -5.22
C THR A 212 -2.42 -23.58 -3.76
N GLN A 213 -2.73 -22.33 -3.39
CA GLN A 213 -2.60 -21.80 -2.02
C GLN A 213 -3.78 -20.89 -1.69
N THR A 214 -3.98 -20.53 -0.42
CA THR A 214 -4.98 -19.53 0.00
C THR A 214 -4.43 -18.12 -0.15
N TRP A 215 -5.30 -17.12 -0.33
CA TRP A 215 -4.90 -15.71 -0.28
C TRP A 215 -4.20 -15.32 1.02
N THR A 216 -4.69 -15.83 2.16
CA THR A 216 -4.09 -15.60 3.49
C THR A 216 -2.61 -15.98 3.54
N LYS A 217 -2.27 -17.11 2.92
CA LYS A 217 -0.89 -17.59 2.83
C LYS A 217 -0.02 -16.74 1.91
N ILE A 218 -0.58 -16.23 0.81
CA ILE A 218 0.14 -15.32 -0.10
C ILE A 218 0.45 -13.98 0.57
N PHE A 219 -0.50 -13.42 1.32
CA PHE A 219 -0.32 -12.14 2.00
C PHE A 219 0.45 -12.25 3.33
N GLY A 220 0.89 -13.45 3.72
CA GLY A 220 1.66 -13.67 4.95
C GLY A 220 0.88 -13.40 6.23
N ALA A 221 -0.46 -13.49 6.18
CA ALA A 221 -1.32 -13.29 7.34
C ALA A 221 -1.44 -14.54 8.24
N GLU A 222 -0.85 -15.67 7.83
CA GLU A 222 -0.59 -16.80 8.73
C GLU A 222 0.62 -16.45 9.62
N LYS A 223 0.35 -15.99 10.84
CA LYS A 223 1.35 -15.93 11.93
C LYS A 223 1.59 -17.31 12.52
#